data_AF-A0A7S1B2Y9-F1
#
_entry.id   AF-A0A7S1B2Y9-F1
#
_cell.length_a   1.000
_cell.length_b   1.000
_cell.length_c   1.000
_cell.angle_alpha   90.00
_cell.angle_beta   90.00
_cell.angle_gamma   90.00
#
_symmetry.space_group_name_H-M   'P 1'
#
loop_
_entity.id
_entity.type
_entity.pdbx_description
1 polymer ?
#
loop_
_entity_poly.entity_id
_entity_poly.type
_entity_poly.pdbx_seq_one_letter_code
_entity_poly.pdbx_strand_id
1 'polypeptide(L)'
;IQAIDYCHQRGIVHRDLKPENILIDKFGSAKIADFGLAKRIERSDSLNTYCGTLLYMAPEMICGYAYNKSIDVWSAGLIIFIMLGGYHPFQSESDTISKKMIRKGSLYFHPPYWKNKSTEAIDLIQNMVCVCPLQRMTANEALKSSWLHIDQKNNFQQSSSWNPLRCFTEKMASQILNKNGYNLKSIEQ
;
A
#
# COMPACT_ATOMS: atom_id res chain seq x y z
N ILE A 1 2.56 -5.36 6.24
CA ILE A 1 3.46 -4.49 7.04
C ILE A 1 4.61 -5.24 7.69
N GLN A 2 4.39 -6.37 8.38
CA GLN A 2 5.47 -7.15 9.02
C GLN A 2 6.61 -7.50 8.07
N ALA A 3 6.31 -7.96 6.85
CA ALA A 3 7.32 -8.25 5.84
C ALA A 3 8.12 -7.01 5.38
N ILE A 4 7.50 -5.82 5.38
CA ILE A 4 8.17 -4.55 5.06
C ILE A 4 9.16 -4.21 6.18
N ASP A 5 8.72 -4.25 7.44
CA ASP A 5 9.59 -4.02 8.60
C ASP A 5 10.79 -4.98 8.62
N TYR A 6 10.54 -6.26 8.34
CA TYR A 6 11.59 -7.28 8.21
C TYR A 6 12.65 -6.94 7.14
N CYS A 7 12.21 -6.47 5.97
CA CYS A 7 13.10 -6.02 4.89
C CYS A 7 13.87 -4.76 5.31
N HIS A 8 13.18 -3.79 5.90
CA HIS A 8 13.75 -2.52 6.31
C HIS A 8 14.83 -2.67 7.37
N GLN A 9 14.64 -3.57 8.34
CA GLN A 9 15.66 -3.92 9.34
C GLN A 9 16.94 -4.49 8.73
N ARG A 10 16.87 -5.09 7.53
CA ARG A 10 18.01 -5.64 6.77
C ARG A 10 18.60 -4.67 5.75
N GLY A 11 18.08 -3.44 5.73
CA GLY A 11 18.50 -2.43 4.76
C GLY A 11 17.89 -2.61 3.37
N ILE A 12 16.91 -3.50 3.19
CA ILE A 12 16.30 -3.75 1.88
C ILE A 12 15.13 -2.79 1.68
N VAL A 13 15.14 -2.05 0.58
CA VAL A 13 14.03 -1.22 0.09
C VAL A 13 13.43 -1.89 -1.14
N HIS A 14 12.12 -2.11 -1.15
CA HIS A 14 11.44 -2.83 -2.22
C HIS A 14 11.27 -1.99 -3.48
N ARG A 15 10.87 -0.72 -3.34
CA ARG A 15 10.74 0.30 -4.41
C ARG A 15 9.63 0.09 -5.44
N ASP A 16 8.99 -1.06 -5.47
CA ASP A 16 7.81 -1.30 -6.33
C ASP A 16 6.68 -2.04 -5.60
N LEU A 17 6.35 -1.59 -4.38
CA LEU A 17 5.19 -2.13 -3.67
C LEU A 17 3.90 -1.65 -4.34
N LYS A 18 3.11 -2.62 -4.79
CA LYS A 18 1.80 -2.45 -5.43
C LYS A 18 0.98 -3.71 -5.22
N PRO A 19 -0.36 -3.67 -5.37
CA PRO A 19 -1.21 -4.83 -5.13
C PRO A 19 -0.81 -6.07 -5.94
N GLU A 20 -0.34 -5.89 -7.18
CA GLU A 20 0.14 -6.96 -8.05
C GLU A 20 1.35 -7.72 -7.47
N ASN A 21 2.14 -7.07 -6.61
CA ASN A 21 3.32 -7.63 -5.95
C ASN A 21 3.01 -8.15 -4.53
N ILE A 22 1.72 -8.24 -4.16
CA ILE A 22 1.27 -8.85 -2.90
C ILE A 22 0.51 -10.13 -3.21
N LEU A 23 1.17 -11.27 -3.00
CA LEU A 23 0.58 -12.59 -3.22
C LEU A 23 -0.14 -13.07 -1.97
N ILE A 24 -1.25 -13.77 -2.15
CA ILE A 24 -2.00 -14.41 -1.06
C ILE A 24 -1.87 -15.91 -1.22
N ASP A 25 -1.39 -16.61 -0.19
CA ASP A 25 -1.36 -18.07 -0.22
C ASP A 25 -2.73 -18.69 0.12
N LYS A 26 -2.82 -20.03 -0.01
CA LYS A 26 -4.05 -20.78 0.26
C LYS A 26 -4.58 -20.64 1.70
N PHE A 27 -3.77 -20.13 2.62
CA PHE A 27 -4.13 -19.90 4.01
C PHE A 27 -4.53 -18.44 4.28
N GLY A 28 -4.58 -17.59 3.25
CA GLY A 28 -4.88 -16.18 3.37
C GLY A 28 -3.71 -15.34 3.85
N SER A 29 -2.48 -15.89 3.87
CA SER A 29 -1.31 -15.12 4.29
C SER A 29 -0.74 -14.30 3.13
N ALA A 30 -0.57 -13.00 3.35
CA ALA A 30 0.02 -12.09 2.39
C ALA A 30 1.56 -12.20 2.36
N LYS A 31 2.14 -12.25 1.16
CA LYS A 31 3.58 -12.31 0.91
C LYS A 31 3.96 -11.24 -0.10
N ILE A 32 5.07 -10.53 0.15
CA ILE A 32 5.64 -9.60 -0.81
C ILE A 32 6.40 -10.40 -1.86
N ALA A 33 6.20 -10.07 -3.13
CA ALA A 33 6.87 -10.67 -4.28
C ALA A 33 7.54 -9.58 -5.15
N ASP A 34 8.32 -10.03 -6.12
CA ASP A 34 9.01 -9.19 -7.11
C ASP A 34 9.99 -8.16 -6.52
N PHE A 35 11.15 -8.67 -6.11
CA PHE A 35 12.28 -7.85 -5.66
C PHE A 35 13.18 -7.40 -6.83
N GLY A 36 12.70 -7.42 -8.08
CA GLY A 36 13.51 -7.06 -9.26
C GLY A 36 14.01 -5.61 -9.23
N LEU A 37 13.27 -4.73 -8.53
CA LEU A 37 13.66 -3.35 -8.27
C LEU A 37 14.18 -3.13 -6.86
N ALA A 38 14.32 -4.14 -6.02
CA ALA A 38 14.78 -3.94 -4.65
C ALA A 38 16.25 -3.49 -4.61
N LYS A 39 16.62 -2.73 -3.57
CA LYS A 39 18.01 -2.34 -3.33
C LYS A 39 18.34 -2.36 -1.85
N ARG A 40 19.56 -2.79 -1.52
CA ARG A 40 20.11 -2.70 -0.18
C ARG A 40 20.75 -1.33 0.01
N ILE A 41 20.45 -0.69 1.13
CA ILE A 41 21.01 0.59 1.56
C ILE A 41 21.68 0.43 2.94
N GLU A 42 22.83 1.05 3.14
CA GLU A 42 23.44 1.18 4.47
C GLU A 42 22.74 2.28 5.28
N ARG A 43 23.10 2.43 6.57
CA ARG A 43 22.35 3.30 7.51
C ARG A 43 22.29 4.78 7.09
N SER A 44 23.27 5.26 6.33
CA SER A 44 23.37 6.64 5.84
C SER A 44 23.05 6.79 4.35
N ASP A 45 22.79 5.69 3.64
CA ASP A 45 22.65 5.72 2.20
C ASP A 45 21.27 6.24 1.79
N SER A 46 21.28 7.00 0.71
CA SER A 46 20.08 7.45 0.03
C SER A 46 20.09 7.00 -1.42
N LEU A 47 18.90 6.85 -1.98
CA LEU A 47 18.68 6.42 -3.36
C LEU A 47 18.13 7.58 -4.18
N ASN A 48 18.44 7.61 -5.47
CA ASN A 48 18.01 8.69 -6.37
C ASN A 48 17.44 8.17 -7.71
N THR A 49 17.34 6.85 -7.89
CA THR A 49 16.85 6.25 -9.14
C THR A 49 15.34 6.40 -9.25
N TYR A 50 14.85 6.91 -10.37
CA TYR A 50 13.42 6.91 -10.70
C TYR A 50 12.99 5.54 -11.23
N CYS A 51 12.23 4.77 -10.45
CA CYS A 51 11.78 3.42 -10.79
C CYS A 51 10.52 3.05 -10.00
N GLY A 52 9.83 1.99 -10.44
CA GLY A 52 8.59 1.51 -9.85
C GLY A 52 7.34 2.02 -10.59
N THR A 53 6.18 1.81 -9.98
CA THR A 53 4.88 2.14 -10.58
C THR A 53 4.38 3.51 -10.09
N LEU A 54 4.20 4.47 -11.00
CA LEU A 54 3.96 5.91 -10.71
C LEU A 54 2.97 6.17 -9.57
N LEU A 55 1.80 5.54 -9.61
CA LEU A 55 0.71 5.80 -8.66
C LEU A 55 1.05 5.39 -7.21
N TYR A 56 2.02 4.50 -7.02
CA TYR A 56 2.48 4.03 -5.71
C TYR A 56 3.77 4.70 -5.24
N MET A 57 4.40 5.55 -6.07
CA MET A 57 5.63 6.24 -5.72
C MET A 57 5.37 7.34 -4.69
N ALA A 58 6.33 7.49 -3.76
CA ALA A 58 6.31 8.57 -2.78
C ALA A 58 6.66 9.94 -3.42
N PRO A 59 6.21 11.08 -2.83
CA PRO A 59 6.42 12.41 -3.39
C PRO A 59 7.89 12.74 -3.67
N GLU A 60 8.79 12.33 -2.79
CA GLU A 60 10.24 12.53 -2.92
C GLU A 60 10.80 11.86 -4.18
N MET A 61 10.28 10.70 -4.60
CA MET A 61 10.67 10.05 -5.85
C MET A 61 10.18 10.85 -7.06
N ILE A 62 8.95 11.36 -7.01
CA ILE A 62 8.35 12.19 -8.08
C ILE A 62 9.04 13.55 -8.22
N CYS A 63 9.64 14.04 -7.15
CA CYS A 63 10.43 15.28 -7.16
C CYS A 63 11.91 15.05 -7.48
N GLY A 64 12.35 13.80 -7.65
CA GLY A 64 13.76 13.47 -7.91
C GLY A 64 14.68 13.71 -6.71
N TYR A 65 14.13 13.76 -5.50
CA TYR A 65 14.91 13.87 -4.28
C TYR A 65 15.48 12.53 -3.86
N ALA A 66 16.54 12.59 -3.07
CA ALA A 66 17.10 11.43 -2.43
C ALA A 66 16.08 10.82 -1.46
N TYR A 67 15.94 9.50 -1.48
CA TYR A 67 14.93 8.78 -0.70
C TYR A 67 15.51 7.56 0.02
N ASN A 68 14.74 7.00 0.96
CA ASN A 68 15.15 5.87 1.79
C ASN A 68 14.00 4.84 1.89
N LYS A 69 14.05 3.98 2.91
CA LYS A 69 13.07 2.90 3.15
C LYS A 69 11.62 3.39 3.31
N SER A 70 11.42 4.65 3.71
CA SER A 70 10.09 5.23 3.97
C SER A 70 9.19 5.27 2.74
N ILE A 71 9.73 5.16 1.52
CA ILE A 71 8.92 5.10 0.29
C ILE A 71 8.02 3.86 0.26
N ASP A 72 8.50 2.73 0.81
CA ASP A 72 7.71 1.50 0.86
C ASP A 72 6.53 1.64 1.84
N VAL A 73 6.68 2.47 2.88
CA VAL A 73 5.59 2.75 3.83
C VAL A 73 4.50 3.60 3.17
N TRP A 74 4.90 4.58 2.35
CA TRP A 74 3.95 5.35 1.53
C TRP A 74 3.16 4.42 0.61
N SER A 75 3.84 3.58 -0.17
CA SER A 75 3.19 2.64 -1.08
C SER A 75 2.26 1.68 -0.34
N ALA A 76 2.67 1.17 0.82
CA ALA A 76 1.83 0.31 1.66
C ALA A 76 0.59 1.03 2.20
N GLY A 77 0.70 2.31 2.58
CA GLY A 77 -0.44 3.13 2.99
C GLY A 77 -1.46 3.29 1.87
N LEU A 78 -1.00 3.47 0.62
CA LEU A 78 -1.87 3.50 -0.56
C LEU A 78 -2.55 2.14 -0.82
N ILE A 79 -1.83 1.03 -0.67
CA ILE A 79 -2.43 -0.31 -0.79
C ILE A 79 -3.54 -0.51 0.24
N ILE A 80 -3.31 -0.13 1.50
CA ILE A 80 -4.35 -0.22 2.56
C ILE A 80 -5.54 0.69 2.23
N PHE A 81 -5.28 1.91 1.75
CA PHE A 81 -6.35 2.82 1.31
C PHE A 81 -7.21 2.18 0.23
N ILE A 82 -6.60 1.60 -0.80
CA ILE A 82 -7.31 0.94 -1.91
C ILE A 82 -8.09 -0.28 -1.41
N MET A 83 -7.50 -1.07 -0.51
CA MET A 83 -8.17 -2.22 0.10
C MET A 83 -9.47 -1.83 0.82
N LEU A 84 -9.46 -0.72 1.56
CA LEU A 84 -10.62 -0.28 2.35
C LEU A 84 -11.62 0.56 1.56
N GLY A 85 -11.14 1.45 0.70
CA GLY A 85 -11.94 2.41 -0.06
C GLY A 85 -12.35 1.92 -1.44
N GLY A 86 -11.58 1.04 -2.07
CA GLY A 86 -11.84 0.49 -3.41
C GLY A 86 -11.43 1.41 -4.57
N TYR A 87 -10.70 2.50 -4.33
CA TYR A 87 -10.22 3.42 -5.35
C TYR A 87 -8.81 3.93 -5.02
N HIS A 88 -8.08 4.38 -6.03
CA HIS A 88 -6.77 4.98 -5.86
C HIS A 88 -6.90 6.50 -5.57
N PRO A 89 -6.30 7.04 -4.49
CA PRO A 89 -6.55 8.43 -4.07
C PRO A 89 -5.93 9.48 -5.01
N PHE A 90 -4.92 9.09 -5.79
CA PHE A 90 -4.19 9.99 -6.70
C PHE A 90 -4.29 9.60 -8.17
N GLN A 91 -5.22 8.72 -8.53
CA GLN A 91 -5.43 8.34 -9.92
C GLN A 91 -6.23 9.43 -10.64
N SER A 92 -5.79 9.75 -11.85
CA SER A 92 -6.45 10.70 -12.74
C SER A 92 -6.20 10.28 -14.20
N GLU A 93 -6.81 10.98 -15.14
CA GLU A 93 -6.65 10.71 -16.58
C GLU A 93 -5.27 11.12 -17.12
N SER A 94 -4.48 11.86 -16.34
CA SER A 94 -3.18 12.35 -16.75
C SER A 94 -2.13 12.11 -15.68
N ASP A 95 -1.00 11.50 -16.06
CA ASP A 95 0.18 11.38 -15.21
C ASP A 95 0.62 12.72 -14.61
N THR A 96 0.45 13.82 -15.33
CA THR A 96 0.78 15.17 -14.84
C THR A 96 -0.11 15.57 -13.68
N ILE A 97 -1.41 15.28 -13.75
CA ILE A 97 -2.37 15.57 -12.69
C ILE A 97 -2.11 14.63 -11.51
N SER A 98 -1.92 13.33 -11.76
CA SER A 98 -1.56 12.36 -10.72
C SER A 98 -0.28 12.73 -9.98
N LYS A 99 0.77 13.16 -10.69
CA LYS A 99 2.01 13.66 -10.07
C LYS A 99 1.76 14.90 -9.19
N LYS A 100 0.89 15.83 -9.61
CA LYS A 100 0.49 16.98 -8.78
C LYS A 100 -0.26 16.54 -7.52
N MET A 101 -1.18 15.58 -7.64
CA MET A 101 -1.92 15.04 -6.49
C MET A 101 -1.00 14.31 -5.50
N ILE A 102 -0.09 13.47 -6.00
CA ILE A 102 0.92 12.77 -5.18
C ILE A 102 1.78 13.78 -4.42
N ARG A 103 2.30 14.82 -5.10
CA ARG A 103 3.09 15.88 -4.46
C ARG A 103 2.34 16.62 -3.36
N LYS A 104 1.03 16.83 -3.52
CA LYS A 104 0.17 17.42 -2.49
C LYS A 104 -0.09 16.46 -1.33
N GLY A 105 -0.18 15.16 -1.61
CA GLY A 105 -0.43 14.09 -0.63
C GLY A 105 -1.74 14.21 0.14
N SER A 106 -2.69 14.99 -0.36
CA SER A 106 -3.98 15.21 0.30
C SER A 106 -4.92 14.05 -0.02
N LEU A 107 -5.16 13.19 0.96
CA LEU A 107 -6.11 12.09 0.85
C LEU A 107 -7.55 12.59 1.01
N TYR A 108 -8.40 12.20 0.07
CA TYR A 108 -9.84 12.41 0.16
C TYR A 108 -10.55 11.10 0.45
N PHE A 109 -11.14 11.00 1.64
CA PHE A 109 -11.91 9.85 2.12
C PHE A 109 -13.39 10.02 1.75
N HIS A 110 -13.76 9.56 0.56
CA HIS A 110 -15.10 9.78 0.00
C HIS A 110 -16.19 9.14 0.90
N PRO A 111 -17.14 9.90 1.47
CA PRO A 111 -18.00 9.42 2.57
C PRO A 111 -18.77 8.12 2.28
N PRO A 112 -19.36 7.90 1.08
CA PRO A 112 -19.93 6.62 0.68
C PRO A 112 -19.08 5.37 0.98
N TYR A 113 -17.75 5.44 0.82
CA TYR A 113 -16.86 4.29 1.02
C TYR A 113 -16.25 4.24 2.43
N TRP A 114 -16.13 5.41 3.08
CA TRP A 114 -15.34 5.57 4.31
C TRP A 114 -16.17 5.80 5.58
N LYS A 115 -17.47 6.11 5.47
CA LYS A 115 -18.34 6.43 6.62
C LYS A 115 -18.37 5.36 7.73
N ASN A 116 -18.16 4.09 7.38
CA ASN A 116 -18.23 2.95 8.31
C ASN A 116 -16.85 2.36 8.60
N LYS A 117 -15.75 3.02 8.21
CA LYS A 117 -14.39 2.57 8.51
C LYS A 117 -13.93 3.18 9.83
N SER A 118 -13.12 2.45 10.57
CA SER A 118 -12.67 2.89 11.88
C SER A 118 -11.71 4.08 11.77
N THR A 119 -11.75 4.97 12.77
CA THR A 119 -10.85 6.14 12.85
C THR A 119 -9.40 5.71 12.92
N GLU A 120 -9.10 4.59 13.59
CA GLU A 120 -7.75 4.04 13.72
C GLU A 120 -7.17 3.63 12.35
N ALA A 121 -8.02 3.15 11.43
CA ALA A 121 -7.59 2.78 10.09
C ALA A 121 -7.23 4.04 9.27
N ILE A 122 -8.06 5.07 9.39
CA ILE A 122 -7.85 6.36 8.72
C ILE A 122 -6.57 7.01 9.25
N ASP A 123 -6.40 7.05 10.57
CA ASP A 123 -5.21 7.60 11.23
C ASP A 123 -3.94 6.86 10.79
N LEU A 124 -3.97 5.52 10.75
CA LEU A 124 -2.84 4.74 10.26
C LEU A 124 -2.49 5.13 8.82
N ILE A 125 -3.48 5.18 7.91
CA ILE A 125 -3.23 5.54 6.52
C ILE A 125 -2.67 6.95 6.40
N GLN A 126 -3.20 7.93 7.13
CA GLN A 126 -2.72 9.30 7.09
C GLN A 126 -1.27 9.42 7.57
N ASN A 127 -0.88 8.66 8.58
CA ASN A 127 0.50 8.63 9.08
C ASN A 127 1.48 7.89 8.14
N MET A 128 0.99 6.89 7.39
CA MET A 128 1.76 6.18 6.36
C MET A 128 1.90 7.00 5.07
N VAL A 129 0.84 7.70 4.64
CA VAL A 129 0.78 8.55 3.44
C VAL A 129 1.08 10.00 3.81
N CYS A 130 2.20 10.20 4.51
CA CYS A 130 2.70 11.51 4.90
C CYS A 130 3.73 12.02 3.87
N VAL A 131 3.57 13.26 3.40
CA VAL A 131 4.43 13.85 2.36
C VAL A 131 5.87 14.01 2.84
N CYS A 132 6.06 14.48 4.07
CA CYS A 132 7.38 14.66 4.65
C CYS A 132 7.95 13.29 5.07
N PRO A 133 9.03 12.78 4.44
CA PRO A 133 9.56 11.44 4.75
C PRO A 133 10.07 11.30 6.19
N LEU A 134 10.47 12.42 6.82
CA LEU A 134 10.94 12.47 8.21
C LEU A 134 9.80 12.41 9.24
N GLN A 135 8.58 12.80 8.84
CA GLN A 135 7.38 12.70 9.67
C GLN A 135 6.55 11.46 9.32
N ARG A 136 6.87 10.79 8.22
CA ARG A 136 6.21 9.56 7.80
C ARG A 136 6.57 8.46 8.78
N MET A 137 5.55 7.79 9.28
CA MET A 137 5.72 6.66 10.19
C MET A 137 6.55 5.55 9.53
N THR A 138 7.31 4.83 10.34
CA THR A 138 8.06 3.64 9.94
C THR A 138 7.16 2.40 9.91
N ALA A 139 7.60 1.34 9.21
CA ALA A 139 6.87 0.08 9.21
C ALA A 139 6.73 -0.50 10.63
N ASN A 140 7.73 -0.31 11.50
CA ASN A 140 7.67 -0.74 12.89
C ASN A 140 6.64 0.02 13.72
N GLU A 141 6.55 1.34 13.55
CA GLU A 141 5.52 2.17 14.20
C GLU A 141 4.13 1.81 13.69
N ALA A 142 3.96 1.55 12.39
CA ALA A 142 2.70 1.09 11.82
C ALA A 142 2.19 -0.18 12.49
N LEU A 143 3.06 -1.16 12.75
CA LEU A 143 2.70 -2.41 13.46
C LEU A 143 2.20 -2.18 14.90
N LYS A 144 2.60 -1.07 15.51
CA LYS A 144 2.22 -0.68 16.87
C LYS A 144 0.98 0.22 16.88
N SER A 145 0.45 0.62 15.72
CA SER A 145 -0.76 1.44 15.64
C SER A 145 -1.95 0.73 16.26
N SER A 146 -2.90 1.50 16.80
CA SER A 146 -4.13 0.94 17.36
C SER A 146 -4.88 0.05 16.38
N TRP A 147 -4.81 0.32 15.08
CA TRP A 147 -5.48 -0.51 14.07
C TRP A 147 -4.85 -1.90 13.90
N LEU A 148 -3.51 -1.99 13.85
CA LEU A 148 -2.82 -3.28 13.65
C LEU A 148 -2.49 -4.01 14.96
N HIS A 149 -2.47 -3.30 16.08
CA HIS A 149 -2.12 -3.88 17.37
C HIS A 149 -3.26 -4.71 17.99
N ILE A 150 -4.52 -4.44 17.61
CA ILE A 150 -5.71 -5.12 18.17
C ILE A 150 -5.76 -6.61 17.80
N ASP A 151 -5.22 -7.02 16.65
CA ASP A 151 -5.33 -8.40 16.14
C ASP A 151 -4.30 -9.40 16.70
N GLN A 152 -3.35 -8.97 17.53
CA GLN A 152 -2.37 -9.92 18.12
C GLN A 152 -2.86 -10.56 19.43
N LYS A 153 -3.87 -9.98 20.10
CA LYS A 153 -4.41 -10.52 21.37
C LYS A 153 -5.60 -11.45 21.20
N ASN A 154 -6.30 -11.39 20.08
CA ASN A 154 -7.33 -12.37 19.74
C ASN A 154 -6.72 -13.37 18.77
N ASN A 155 -6.40 -14.56 19.28
CA ASN A 155 -6.15 -15.74 18.46
C ASN A 155 -7.18 -15.78 17.33
N PHE A 156 -6.74 -16.03 16.10
CA PHE A 156 -7.55 -16.35 14.92
C PHE A 156 -8.62 -17.40 15.26
N GLN A 157 -9.75 -16.98 15.84
CA GLN A 157 -10.99 -17.72 15.74
C GLN A 157 -11.60 -17.30 14.42
N GLN A 158 -11.48 -18.21 13.46
CA GLN A 158 -12.28 -18.22 12.24
C GLN A 158 -13.73 -17.88 12.58
N SER A 159 -14.16 -16.64 12.34
CA SER A 159 -15.57 -16.34 12.15
C SER A 159 -15.83 -16.41 10.65
N SER A 160 -16.53 -17.46 10.27
CA SER A 160 -16.71 -17.96 8.91
C SER A 160 -17.75 -17.18 8.08
N SER A 161 -17.90 -15.87 8.28
CA SER A 161 -18.91 -15.10 7.53
C SER A 161 -18.43 -13.83 6.84
N TRP A 162 -17.26 -13.26 7.17
CA TRP A 162 -16.71 -12.11 6.44
C TRP A 162 -15.19 -12.21 6.31
N ASN A 163 -14.70 -12.35 5.07
CA ASN A 163 -13.27 -12.36 4.77
C ASN A 163 -12.90 -11.10 3.96
N PRO A 164 -12.31 -10.07 4.59
CA PRO A 164 -11.85 -8.85 3.91
C PRO A 164 -10.91 -9.14 2.73
N LEU A 165 -10.16 -10.25 2.80
CA LEU A 165 -9.23 -10.68 1.76
C LEU A 165 -9.94 -11.26 0.52
N ARG A 166 -11.14 -11.81 0.67
CA ARG A 166 -11.95 -12.31 -0.46
C ARG A 166 -12.60 -11.16 -1.23
N CYS A 167 -13.09 -10.15 -0.51
CA CYS A 167 -13.55 -8.89 -1.10
C CYS A 167 -12.38 -8.15 -1.79
N PHE A 168 -11.18 -8.22 -1.23
CA PHE A 168 -9.95 -7.71 -1.83
C PHE A 168 -9.61 -8.42 -3.14
N THR A 169 -9.61 -9.76 -3.18
CA THR A 169 -9.34 -10.49 -4.43
C THR A 169 -10.38 -10.22 -5.51
N GLU A 170 -11.66 -10.13 -5.16
CA GLU A 170 -12.74 -9.87 -6.14
C GLU A 170 -12.67 -8.45 -6.71
N LYS A 171 -12.45 -7.43 -5.87
CA LYS A 171 -12.32 -6.03 -6.34
C LYS A 171 -11.00 -5.78 -7.07
N MET A 172 -9.91 -6.39 -6.62
CA MET A 172 -8.61 -6.30 -7.29
C MET A 172 -8.64 -7.04 -8.63
N ALA A 173 -9.19 -8.25 -8.68
CA ALA A 173 -9.40 -8.98 -9.93
C ALA A 173 -10.31 -8.19 -10.88
N SER A 174 -11.39 -7.57 -10.39
CA SER A 174 -12.26 -6.71 -11.21
C SER A 174 -11.49 -5.54 -11.83
N GLN A 175 -10.60 -4.89 -11.06
CA GLN A 175 -9.82 -3.76 -11.56
C GLN A 175 -8.72 -4.19 -12.55
N ILE A 176 -8.05 -5.31 -12.30
CA ILE A 176 -7.02 -5.87 -13.20
C ILE A 176 -7.65 -6.36 -14.51
N LEU A 177 -8.77 -7.09 -14.44
CA LEU A 177 -9.45 -7.64 -15.60
C LEU A 177 -10.06 -6.54 -16.48
N ASN A 178 -10.70 -5.52 -15.89
CA ASN A 178 -11.21 -4.38 -16.65
C ASN A 178 -10.11 -3.58 -17.35
N LYS A 179 -8.92 -3.46 -16.73
CA LYS A 179 -7.78 -2.75 -17.34
C LYS A 179 -7.18 -3.49 -18.53
N ASN A 180 -7.41 -4.81 -18.63
CA ASN A 180 -6.97 -5.68 -19.73
C ASN A 180 -8.11 -6.10 -20.67
N GLY A 181 -9.33 -5.55 -20.51
CA GLY A 181 -10.48 -5.83 -21.38
C GLY A 181 -11.19 -7.16 -21.14
N TYR A 182 -10.95 -7.84 -20.01
CA TYR A 182 -11.61 -9.10 -19.65
C TYR A 182 -12.73 -8.87 -18.63
N ASN A 183 -13.86 -9.57 -18.78
CA ASN A 183 -15.00 -9.52 -17.88
C ASN A 183 -14.95 -10.73 -16.93
N LEU A 184 -15.12 -10.54 -15.63
CA LEU A 184 -15.17 -11.64 -14.65
C LEU A 184 -16.20 -12.72 -14.99
N LYS A 185 -17.31 -12.35 -15.65
CA LYS A 185 -18.36 -13.29 -16.07
C LYS A 185 -17.95 -14.25 -17.18
N SER A 186 -16.82 -14.05 -17.86
CA SER A 186 -16.35 -14.93 -18.94
C SER A 186 -15.34 -15.98 -18.49
N ILE A 187 -14.98 -16.02 -17.20
CA ILE A 187 -13.96 -16.94 -16.64
C ILE A 187 -14.60 -18.05 -15.79
N GLU A 188 -15.91 -17.96 -15.50
CA GLU A 188 -16.67 -18.97 -14.75
C GLU A 188 -17.50 -19.94 -15.64
N GLN A 189 -17.09 -20.16 -16.89
CA GLN A 189 -17.64 -21.23 -17.76
C GLN A 189 -16.57 -22.25 -18.12
#